data_AF-A0A0C1QJR2-F1
#
_entry.id   AF-A0A0C1QJR2-F1
#
_cell.length_a   1.000
_cell.length_b   1.000
_cell.length_c   1.000
_cell.angle_alpha   90.00
_cell.angle_beta   90.00
_cell.angle_gamma   90.00
#
_symmetry.space_group_name_H-M   'P 1'
#
loop_
_entity.id
_entity.type
_entity.pdbx_description
1 polymer ?
#
loop_
_entity_poly.entity_id
_entity_poly.type
_entity_poly.pdbx_seq_one_letter_code
_entity_poly.pdbx_strand_id
1 'polypeptide(L)'
;MSLTECKYLSTMLLFLTLSVPAVASDSELTELKQQLLKLQKKIEKLEAEQKRKPKISKPTSSIKVGGAVRTTFSHTSYDDDNKNRGGDFELDVFRLNFSGNIGGFGLNAEWRYFDYMTAVKYAYLYYDFAKDWQAQVGMTKVPFGNWPYNSHSWFFGTTYYVGLEDDHDMGILFKRKLADNWQLDLGFFKNDELGGVDGYVESRSDRYSYDIVGARPQAEGIYDDPTQPLGEYNTFSGRYGYHFKHKGGTTELGVSGLIGDLHNGIEKAGEYQAWAVHLNANIGKWNVQLQHGEYDYDIAGIDRIAVGAYAFYDSIAAEATMSNFNVAYNMKVKLGPINALQFYNDFGIIYDKSDNSNDTWMNVTGVSMSAGAFFSYLDFVNAKNQPFVGGSIAGDSDDTQRRFNLNFGYYF
;
A
#
# COMPACT_ATOMS: atom_id res chain seq x y z
N MET A 1 85.63 -20.72 10.29
CA MET A 1 84.57 -19.87 9.71
C MET A 1 83.69 -19.43 10.87
N SER A 2 83.55 -18.14 11.24
CA SER A 2 83.16 -16.92 10.47
C SER A 2 81.64 -16.72 10.48
N LEU A 3 80.99 -15.57 10.75
CA LEU A 3 81.24 -14.20 11.33
C LEU A 3 79.83 -13.48 11.29
N THR A 4 79.33 -12.48 12.05
CA THR A 4 79.60 -11.62 13.27
C THR A 4 78.20 -11.04 13.68
N GLU A 5 77.88 -10.07 14.57
CA GLU A 5 78.42 -9.33 15.75
C GLU A 5 77.16 -8.93 16.58
N CYS A 6 76.93 -9.34 17.84
CA CYS A 6 77.35 -8.70 19.11
C CYS A 6 77.02 -7.18 19.27
N LYS A 7 76.09 -6.82 20.19
CA LYS A 7 76.33 -5.87 21.33
C LYS A 7 75.08 -5.51 22.19
N TYR A 8 75.23 -5.64 23.52
CA TYR A 8 75.03 -4.66 24.63
C TYR A 8 74.06 -3.44 24.48
N LEU A 9 73.38 -2.88 25.51
CA LEU A 9 73.11 -3.20 26.95
C LEU A 9 72.15 -2.13 27.58
N SER A 10 71.49 -2.48 28.71
CA SER A 10 71.12 -1.58 29.86
C SER A 10 69.78 -0.82 29.94
N THR A 11 69.05 -1.09 31.04
CA THR A 11 68.26 -0.18 31.94
C THR A 11 67.51 1.07 31.42
N MET A 12 66.20 1.18 31.75
CA MET A 12 65.72 2.13 32.79
C MET A 12 64.22 1.99 33.20
N LEU A 13 63.97 2.35 34.47
CA LEU A 13 62.74 2.79 35.16
C LEU A 13 61.33 2.22 34.86
N LEU A 14 60.73 1.72 35.95
CA LEU A 14 59.29 1.63 36.17
C LEU A 14 58.72 3.03 36.52
N PHE A 15 57.61 3.44 35.93
CA PHE A 15 56.84 4.63 36.36
C PHE A 15 55.37 4.26 36.60
N LEU A 16 54.94 4.27 37.86
CA LEU A 16 53.52 4.35 38.22
C LEU A 16 53.12 5.84 38.27
N THR A 17 52.22 6.25 37.39
CA THR A 17 51.55 7.55 37.48
C THR A 17 50.31 7.44 38.36
N LEU A 18 50.48 7.70 39.66
CA LEU A 18 49.36 7.91 40.59
C LEU A 18 48.63 9.21 40.23
N SER A 19 47.43 9.10 39.66
CA SER A 19 46.55 10.24 39.44
C SER A 19 45.95 10.73 40.77
N VAL A 20 46.39 11.91 41.21
CA VAL A 20 45.86 12.59 42.40
C VAL A 20 44.38 12.97 42.14
N PRO A 21 43.45 12.74 43.08
CA PRO A 21 42.08 13.20 42.93
C PRO A 21 42.06 14.74 42.95
N ALA A 22 41.53 15.35 41.88
CA ALA A 22 41.38 16.79 41.80
C ALA A 22 40.32 17.27 42.81
N VAL A 23 40.77 17.96 43.86
CA VAL A 23 39.88 18.68 44.77
C VAL A 23 39.39 19.93 44.04
N ALA A 24 38.14 19.93 43.60
CA ALA A 24 37.51 21.09 42.97
C ALA A 24 37.53 22.29 43.93
N SER A 25 37.84 23.47 43.42
CA SER A 25 37.90 24.69 44.22
C SER A 25 36.52 25.11 44.72
N ASP A 26 36.46 25.83 45.86
CA ASP A 26 35.22 26.41 46.37
C ASP A 26 34.54 27.34 45.35
N SER A 27 35.33 27.98 44.48
CA SER A 27 34.85 28.73 43.32
C SER A 27 34.08 27.86 42.32
N GLU A 28 34.66 26.75 41.85
CA GLU A 28 34.01 25.82 40.91
C GLU A 28 32.78 25.16 41.55
N LEU A 29 32.87 24.77 42.82
CA LEU A 29 31.76 24.20 43.57
C LEU A 29 30.60 25.21 43.74
N THR A 30 30.92 26.50 43.90
CA THR A 30 29.93 27.59 43.97
C THR A 30 29.31 27.87 42.61
N GLU A 31 30.10 27.86 41.53
CA GLU A 31 29.57 28.02 40.18
C GLU A 31 28.66 26.85 39.79
N LEU A 32 29.05 25.60 40.07
CA LEU A 32 28.24 24.42 39.79
C LEU A 32 26.90 24.46 40.53
N LYS A 33 26.89 24.93 41.80
CA LYS A 33 25.65 25.18 42.56
C LYS A 33 24.79 26.27 41.93
N GLN A 34 25.38 27.36 41.40
CA GLN A 34 24.62 28.36 40.65
C GLN A 34 24.06 27.82 39.33
N GLN A 35 24.81 26.98 38.61
CA GLN A 35 24.34 26.35 37.37
C GLN A 35 23.18 25.38 37.65
N LEU A 36 23.27 24.57 38.72
CA LEU A 36 22.18 23.70 39.18
C LEU A 36 20.92 24.50 39.54
N LEU A 37 21.04 25.60 40.30
CA LEU A 37 19.91 26.47 40.65
C LEU A 37 19.28 27.14 39.41
N LYS A 38 20.09 27.51 38.40
CA LYS A 38 19.60 28.03 37.11
C LYS A 38 18.87 26.93 36.31
N LEU A 39 19.37 25.69 36.34
CA LEU A 39 18.74 24.53 35.70
C LEU A 39 17.42 24.15 36.38
N GLN A 40 17.36 24.07 37.71
CA GLN A 40 16.13 23.79 38.46
C GLN A 40 15.06 24.84 38.15
N LYS A 41 15.37 26.14 38.24
CA LYS A 41 14.42 27.21 37.86
C LYS A 41 13.99 27.17 36.40
N LYS A 42 14.82 26.65 35.50
CA LYS A 42 14.46 26.42 34.09
C LYS A 42 13.52 25.21 33.94
N ILE A 43 13.73 24.14 34.70
CA ILE A 43 12.86 22.96 34.75
C ILE A 43 11.50 23.33 35.36
N GLU A 44 11.46 23.98 36.52
CA GLU A 44 10.24 24.47 37.16
C GLU A 44 9.42 25.37 36.21
N LYS A 45 10.10 26.26 35.47
CA LYS A 45 9.46 27.10 34.45
C LYS A 45 8.92 26.28 33.28
N LEU A 46 9.68 25.31 32.76
CA LEU A 46 9.23 24.43 31.67
C LEU A 46 8.07 23.51 32.09
N GLU A 47 8.05 23.04 33.34
CA GLU A 47 6.91 22.32 33.91
C GLU A 47 5.69 23.21 34.11
N ALA A 48 5.87 24.45 34.56
CA ALA A 48 4.79 25.43 34.65
C ALA A 48 4.25 25.80 33.27
N GLU A 49 5.11 25.86 32.23
CA GLU A 49 4.72 26.05 30.84
C GLU A 49 4.03 24.81 30.24
N GLN A 50 4.46 23.59 30.60
CA GLN A 50 3.71 22.35 30.26
C GLN A 50 2.33 22.33 30.93
N LYS A 51 2.23 22.64 32.23
CA LYS A 51 0.96 22.74 32.98
C LYS A 51 0.08 23.90 32.50
N ARG A 52 0.62 24.82 31.69
CA ARG A 52 -0.10 25.91 31.00
C ARG A 52 -0.39 25.65 29.52
N LYS A 53 0.08 24.54 28.94
CA LYS A 53 -0.51 24.06 27.67
C LYS A 53 -1.98 23.72 27.94
N PRO A 54 -2.92 24.12 27.06
CA PRO A 54 -4.32 23.79 27.28
C PRO A 54 -4.53 22.29 27.34
N LYS A 55 -5.50 21.83 28.16
CA LYS A 55 -6.15 20.52 27.95
C LYS A 55 -6.45 20.40 26.46
N ILE A 56 -6.06 19.27 25.85
CA ILE A 56 -6.14 18.96 24.42
C ILE A 56 -7.22 19.81 23.75
N SER A 57 -6.79 20.85 23.04
CA SER A 57 -7.71 21.74 22.34
C SER A 57 -8.55 20.87 21.42
N LYS A 58 -9.88 20.84 21.64
CA LYS A 58 -10.79 20.10 20.76
C LYS A 58 -10.40 20.42 19.32
N PRO A 59 -10.11 19.43 18.46
CA PRO A 59 -9.86 19.72 17.05
C PRO A 59 -11.05 20.52 16.55
N THR A 60 -10.79 21.66 15.89
CA THR A 60 -11.84 22.51 15.33
C THR A 60 -12.64 21.65 14.37
N SER A 61 -13.90 21.41 14.72
CA SER A 61 -14.78 20.47 14.02
C SER A 61 -14.96 20.91 12.58
N SER A 62 -14.25 20.26 11.66
CA SER A 62 -14.24 20.62 10.24
C SER A 62 -13.97 19.42 9.37
N ILE A 63 -14.62 19.41 8.22
CA ILE A 63 -14.32 18.54 7.08
C ILE A 63 -13.61 19.40 6.04
N LYS A 64 -12.49 18.89 5.53
CA LYS A 64 -11.89 19.36 4.29
C LYS A 64 -12.53 18.58 3.14
N VAL A 65 -12.94 19.30 2.10
CA VAL A 65 -13.24 18.72 0.80
C VAL A 65 -12.04 18.97 -0.08
N GLY A 66 -11.49 17.90 -0.66
CA GLY A 66 -10.53 17.96 -1.75
C GLY A 66 -11.02 17.11 -2.91
N GLY A 67 -10.19 16.94 -3.94
CA GLY A 67 -10.57 16.10 -5.07
C GLY A 67 -9.46 15.90 -6.10
N ALA A 68 -9.84 15.29 -7.22
CA ALA A 68 -9.03 15.32 -8.42
C ALA A 68 -9.91 15.25 -9.67
N VAL A 69 -9.40 15.85 -10.75
CA VAL A 69 -9.84 15.56 -12.12
C VAL A 69 -8.66 14.91 -12.82
N ARG A 70 -8.86 13.74 -13.44
CA ARG A 70 -7.83 13.04 -14.21
C ARG A 70 -8.31 12.70 -15.61
N THR A 71 -7.43 12.83 -16.60
CA THR A 71 -7.63 12.33 -17.96
C THR A 71 -6.46 11.44 -18.38
N THR A 72 -6.70 10.48 -19.26
CA THR A 72 -5.69 9.52 -19.72
C THR A 72 -5.60 9.55 -21.24
N PHE A 73 -4.38 9.54 -21.78
CA PHE A 73 -4.11 9.14 -23.16
C PHE A 73 -3.61 7.70 -23.18
N SER A 74 -4.17 6.86 -24.05
CA SER A 74 -3.77 5.46 -24.19
C SER A 74 -3.52 5.06 -25.64
N HIS A 75 -2.46 4.27 -25.87
CA HIS A 75 -2.18 3.62 -27.15
C HIS A 75 -1.75 2.17 -26.91
N THR A 76 -2.43 1.22 -27.55
CA THR A 76 -2.47 -0.19 -27.14
C THR A 76 -2.07 -1.14 -28.27
N SER A 77 -1.64 -2.36 -27.94
CA SER A 77 -1.34 -3.39 -28.96
C SER A 77 -2.46 -4.40 -29.21
N TYR A 78 -3.56 -4.34 -28.46
CA TYR A 78 -4.66 -5.31 -28.49
C TYR A 78 -5.97 -4.77 -29.10
N ASP A 79 -6.11 -3.45 -29.25
CA ASP A 79 -7.23 -2.81 -29.97
C ASP A 79 -6.70 -2.21 -31.28
N ASP A 80 -7.11 -2.77 -32.42
CA ASP A 80 -6.72 -2.28 -33.75
C ASP A 80 -7.33 -0.91 -34.09
N ASP A 81 -8.49 -0.59 -33.53
CA ASP A 81 -9.20 0.66 -33.76
C ASP A 81 -8.51 1.82 -33.02
N ASN A 82 -8.10 1.58 -31.76
CA ASN A 82 -7.22 2.46 -30.99
C ASN A 82 -5.85 2.66 -31.69
N LYS A 83 -5.23 1.60 -32.22
CA LYS A 83 -3.99 1.72 -33.04
C LYS A 83 -4.20 2.63 -34.25
N ASN A 84 -5.27 2.38 -35.02
CA ASN A 84 -5.54 3.06 -36.29
C ASN A 84 -5.87 4.55 -36.10
N ARG A 85 -6.44 4.94 -34.94
CA ARG A 85 -6.61 6.35 -34.55
C ARG A 85 -5.32 7.01 -34.05
N GLY A 86 -4.30 6.22 -33.68
CA GLY A 86 -3.06 6.70 -33.09
C GLY A 86 -3.09 6.78 -31.55
N GLY A 87 -4.05 6.14 -30.90
CA GLY A 87 -4.38 6.28 -29.48
C GLY A 87 -5.58 7.20 -29.24
N ASP A 88 -6.18 7.08 -28.05
CA ASP A 88 -7.39 7.80 -27.63
C ASP A 88 -7.13 8.64 -26.36
N PHE A 89 -7.96 9.66 -26.11
CA PHE A 89 -7.84 10.55 -24.94
C PHE A 89 -9.19 10.70 -24.23
N GLU A 90 -9.24 10.31 -22.97
CA GLU A 90 -10.48 10.04 -22.22
C GLU A 90 -10.48 10.67 -20.81
N LEU A 91 -11.67 10.75 -20.20
CA LEU A 91 -11.81 11.05 -18.78
C LEU A 91 -11.44 9.79 -17.99
N ASP A 92 -10.48 9.89 -17.07
CA ASP A 92 -10.11 8.77 -16.20
C ASP A 92 -10.94 8.80 -14.91
N VAL A 93 -10.99 9.94 -14.21
CA VAL A 93 -11.87 10.08 -13.04
C VAL A 93 -12.16 11.54 -12.70
N PHE A 94 -13.38 11.82 -12.26
CA PHE A 94 -13.68 12.95 -11.39
C PHE A 94 -13.93 12.43 -9.98
N ARG A 95 -13.16 12.87 -8.98
CA ARG A 95 -13.31 12.39 -7.60
C ARG A 95 -13.34 13.50 -6.56
N LEU A 96 -14.11 13.26 -5.50
CA LEU A 96 -14.16 14.10 -4.30
C LEU A 96 -13.72 13.28 -3.09
N ASN A 97 -12.83 13.84 -2.28
CA ASN A 97 -12.42 13.25 -1.00
C ASN A 97 -12.80 14.18 0.17
N PHE A 98 -13.19 13.57 1.27
CA PHE A 98 -13.65 14.21 2.49
C PHE A 98 -12.78 13.71 3.63
N SER A 99 -12.08 14.60 4.33
CA SER A 99 -11.25 14.24 5.48
C SER A 99 -11.37 15.25 6.61
N GLY A 100 -11.48 14.78 7.85
CA GLY A 100 -11.60 15.69 8.99
C GLY A 100 -11.95 15.03 10.32
N ASN A 101 -12.38 15.85 11.27
CA ASN A 101 -12.88 15.39 12.57
C ASN A 101 -14.15 16.16 12.95
N ILE A 102 -15.18 15.44 13.35
CA ILE A 102 -16.45 15.97 13.86
C ILE A 102 -16.68 15.42 15.26
N GLY A 103 -16.83 16.31 16.24
CA GLY A 103 -17.21 15.93 17.61
C GLY A 103 -16.20 15.06 18.38
N GLY A 104 -15.02 14.76 17.82
CA GLY A 104 -14.04 13.81 18.36
C GLY A 104 -13.82 12.59 17.45
N PHE A 105 -14.78 12.25 16.59
CA PHE A 105 -14.65 11.18 15.60
C PHE A 105 -14.05 11.71 14.31
N GLY A 106 -13.11 10.99 13.73
CA GLY A 106 -12.60 11.23 12.40
C GLY A 106 -13.56 10.73 11.33
N LEU A 107 -13.53 11.35 10.15
CA LEU A 107 -14.19 10.89 8.94
C LEU A 107 -13.17 10.91 7.80
N ASN A 108 -13.12 9.83 7.03
CA ASN A 108 -12.45 9.77 5.73
C ASN A 108 -13.42 9.12 4.72
N ALA A 109 -13.66 9.78 3.58
CA ALA A 109 -14.42 9.21 2.47
C ALA A 109 -13.87 9.68 1.11
N GLU A 110 -14.00 8.86 0.07
CA GLU A 110 -13.68 9.21 -1.31
C GLU A 110 -14.72 8.62 -2.28
N TRP A 111 -15.39 9.49 -3.04
CA TRP A 111 -16.33 9.14 -4.08
C TRP A 111 -15.75 9.45 -5.45
N ARG A 112 -16.01 8.58 -6.43
CA ARG A 112 -15.47 8.61 -7.78
C ARG A 112 -16.59 8.51 -8.81
N TYR A 113 -16.52 9.40 -9.79
CA TYR A 113 -17.27 9.36 -11.04
C TYR A 113 -16.32 8.95 -12.17
N PHE A 114 -16.69 7.88 -12.86
CA PHE A 114 -16.20 7.49 -14.18
C PHE A 114 -17.32 7.77 -15.18
N ASP A 115 -17.04 7.79 -16.48
CA ASP A 115 -18.09 8.02 -17.49
C ASP A 115 -19.02 6.80 -17.69
N TYR A 116 -18.59 5.61 -17.28
CA TYR A 116 -19.39 4.37 -17.28
C TYR A 116 -19.98 3.95 -15.92
N MET A 117 -19.45 4.42 -14.78
CA MET A 117 -19.94 4.04 -13.43
C MET A 117 -19.69 5.10 -12.35
N THR A 118 -20.25 4.92 -11.16
CA THR A 118 -19.81 5.65 -9.95
C THR A 118 -19.53 4.73 -8.79
N ALA A 119 -18.39 4.90 -8.12
CA ALA A 119 -17.97 4.06 -6.99
C ALA A 119 -17.60 4.91 -5.76
N VAL A 120 -17.83 4.38 -4.57
CA VAL A 120 -17.18 4.86 -3.34
C VAL A 120 -15.92 4.02 -3.16
N LYS A 121 -14.75 4.65 -3.02
CA LYS A 121 -13.49 3.93 -2.79
C LYS A 121 -13.29 3.60 -1.31
N TYR A 122 -13.63 4.52 -0.42
CA TYR A 122 -13.67 4.29 1.02
C TYR A 122 -14.66 5.25 1.67
N ALA A 123 -15.24 4.85 2.80
CA ALA A 123 -16.15 5.67 3.58
C ALA A 123 -16.22 5.13 5.02
N TYR A 124 -15.40 5.71 5.91
CA TYR A 124 -15.29 5.23 7.29
C TYR A 124 -15.18 6.36 8.31
N LEU A 125 -15.72 6.07 9.50
CA LEU A 125 -15.43 6.82 10.72
C LEU A 125 -14.20 6.22 11.40
N TYR A 126 -13.40 7.04 12.07
CA TYR A 126 -12.26 6.56 12.86
C TYR A 126 -12.17 7.21 14.24
N TYR A 127 -11.62 6.48 15.22
CA TYR A 127 -11.45 6.96 16.59
C TYR A 127 -10.13 6.49 17.20
N ASP A 128 -9.34 7.46 17.68
CA ASP A 128 -8.05 7.23 18.33
C ASP A 128 -8.27 6.90 19.83
N PHE A 129 -8.59 5.64 20.12
CA PHE A 129 -8.95 5.20 21.48
C PHE A 129 -7.77 5.07 22.44
N ALA A 130 -6.54 4.99 21.94
CA ALA A 130 -5.31 5.08 22.73
C ALA A 130 -4.18 5.75 21.94
N LYS A 131 -3.09 6.12 22.63
CA LYS A 131 -1.94 6.89 22.08
C LYS A 131 -1.51 6.46 20.67
N ASP A 132 -1.34 5.16 20.47
CA ASP A 132 -0.83 4.56 19.23
C ASP A 132 -1.87 3.68 18.52
N TRP A 133 -3.13 3.67 18.97
CA TRP A 133 -4.18 2.80 18.44
C TRP A 133 -5.39 3.59 17.92
N GLN A 134 -5.93 3.11 16.80
CA GLN A 134 -7.12 3.62 16.14
C GLN A 134 -8.07 2.47 15.83
N ALA A 135 -9.37 2.70 15.98
CA ALA A 135 -10.41 1.87 15.38
C ALA A 135 -11.02 2.63 14.19
N GLN A 136 -11.35 1.92 13.12
CA GLN A 136 -12.09 2.41 11.97
C GLN A 136 -13.35 1.55 11.78
N VAL A 137 -14.44 2.12 11.26
CA VAL A 137 -15.69 1.40 10.98
C VAL A 137 -16.40 1.98 9.75
N GLY A 138 -16.89 1.09 8.90
CA GLY A 138 -17.44 1.40 7.57
C GLY A 138 -16.64 0.71 6.47
N MET A 139 -16.64 1.30 5.28
CA MET A 139 -15.86 0.84 4.12
C MET A 139 -14.39 1.24 4.32
N THR A 140 -13.54 0.28 4.71
CA THR A 140 -12.15 0.47 5.17
C THR A 140 -11.18 -0.44 4.40
N LYS A 141 -9.94 0.01 4.20
CA LYS A 141 -8.94 -0.77 3.42
C LYS A 141 -8.59 -2.10 4.10
N VAL A 142 -8.76 -3.22 3.40
CA VAL A 142 -8.37 -4.55 3.92
C VAL A 142 -6.85 -4.59 4.14
N PRO A 143 -6.37 -5.01 5.33
CA PRO A 143 -4.96 -4.95 5.69
C PRO A 143 -4.18 -6.12 5.08
N PHE A 144 -3.75 -5.98 3.82
CA PHE A 144 -2.90 -6.96 3.12
C PHE A 144 -1.67 -6.31 2.47
N GLY A 145 -0.60 -7.10 2.26
CA GLY A 145 0.53 -6.79 1.38
C GLY A 145 1.41 -5.58 1.76
N ASN A 146 2.12 -5.02 0.78
CA ASN A 146 2.85 -3.77 0.95
C ASN A 146 1.91 -2.57 1.13
N TRP A 147 2.20 -1.72 2.11
CA TRP A 147 1.35 -0.60 2.50
C TRP A 147 2.06 0.75 2.34
N PRO A 148 1.35 1.83 1.93
CA PRO A 148 -0.06 1.86 1.54
C PRO A 148 -0.35 1.36 0.12
N TYR A 149 0.67 1.16 -0.72
CA TYR A 149 0.56 0.69 -2.11
C TYR A 149 1.68 -0.32 -2.42
N ASN A 150 1.43 -1.22 -3.37
CA ASN A 150 2.33 -2.30 -3.79
C ASN A 150 2.78 -2.14 -5.26
N SER A 151 2.72 -0.92 -5.81
CA SER A 151 3.50 -0.48 -6.97
C SER A 151 3.65 1.06 -6.99
N HIS A 152 4.29 1.62 -8.02
CA HIS A 152 4.51 3.06 -8.24
C HIS A 152 3.75 3.63 -9.44
N SER A 153 3.32 2.79 -10.39
CA SER A 153 2.65 3.18 -11.63
C SER A 153 1.15 3.48 -11.47
N TRP A 154 0.49 3.91 -12.55
CA TRP A 154 -0.98 4.13 -12.56
C TRP A 154 -1.79 2.81 -12.49
N PHE A 155 -1.17 1.67 -12.78
CA PHE A 155 -1.83 0.35 -12.94
C PHE A 155 -1.85 -0.53 -11.68
N PHE A 156 -1.38 -0.02 -10.52
CA PHE A 156 -1.12 -0.85 -9.33
C PHE A 156 -0.17 -2.03 -9.64
N GLY A 157 -0.11 -3.07 -8.80
CA GLY A 157 0.55 -4.34 -9.14
C GLY A 157 -0.45 -5.34 -9.71
N THR A 158 0.02 -6.43 -10.31
CA THR A 158 -0.86 -7.54 -10.77
C THR A 158 -1.74 -8.09 -9.63
N THR A 159 -1.30 -7.96 -8.38
CA THR A 159 -2.05 -8.26 -7.14
C THR A 159 -3.35 -7.48 -6.95
N TYR A 160 -3.49 -6.30 -7.58
CA TYR A 160 -4.72 -5.51 -7.53
C TYR A 160 -5.89 -6.23 -8.21
N TYR A 161 -5.60 -6.94 -9.30
CA TYR A 161 -6.60 -7.59 -10.16
C TYR A 161 -7.14 -8.92 -9.60
N VAL A 162 -6.77 -9.26 -8.36
CA VAL A 162 -7.24 -10.44 -7.62
C VAL A 162 -7.69 -10.09 -6.19
N GLY A 163 -7.93 -8.80 -5.89
CA GLY A 163 -8.40 -8.32 -4.58
C GLY A 163 -7.30 -8.14 -3.51
N LEU A 164 -6.05 -8.50 -3.79
CA LEU A 164 -4.98 -8.59 -2.78
C LEU A 164 -4.04 -7.36 -2.74
N GLU A 165 -4.52 -6.25 -3.30
CA GLU A 165 -3.94 -4.92 -3.17
C GLU A 165 -5.06 -3.86 -3.24
N ASP A 166 -4.95 -2.80 -2.44
CA ASP A 166 -5.80 -1.58 -2.51
C ASP A 166 -7.33 -1.75 -2.45
N ASP A 167 -7.77 -2.91 -1.98
CA ASP A 167 -9.14 -3.31 -1.67
C ASP A 167 -9.72 -2.68 -0.36
N HIS A 168 -11.05 -2.67 -0.17
CA HIS A 168 -11.81 -1.70 0.63
C HIS A 168 -13.17 -2.17 1.24
N ASP A 169 -13.22 -3.35 1.84
CA ASP A 169 -14.43 -3.93 2.47
C ASP A 169 -15.20 -3.13 3.55
N MET A 170 -16.47 -3.53 3.73
CA MET A 170 -17.36 -3.11 4.81
C MET A 170 -17.08 -3.85 6.14
N GLY A 171 -16.43 -3.17 7.09
CA GLY A 171 -16.00 -3.82 8.34
C GLY A 171 -15.60 -2.91 9.50
N ILE A 172 -14.79 -3.47 10.39
CA ILE A 172 -14.15 -2.81 11.54
C ILE A 172 -12.66 -3.13 11.50
N LEU A 173 -11.82 -2.09 11.46
CA LEU A 173 -10.36 -2.20 11.36
C LEU A 173 -9.67 -1.56 12.56
N PHE A 174 -8.92 -2.36 13.33
CA PHE A 174 -8.07 -1.90 14.43
C PHE A 174 -6.64 -1.73 13.93
N LYS A 175 -6.13 -0.49 13.96
CA LYS A 175 -4.78 -0.12 13.52
C LYS A 175 -3.93 0.32 14.71
N ARG A 176 -2.87 -0.42 15.05
CA ARG A 176 -1.75 0.10 15.83
C ARG A 176 -0.78 0.80 14.89
N LYS A 177 -0.76 2.13 14.98
CA LYS A 177 0.12 3.03 14.23
C LYS A 177 1.59 2.69 14.51
N LEU A 178 2.47 3.01 13.55
CA LEU A 178 3.90 2.75 13.67
C LEU A 178 4.50 3.40 14.93
N ALA A 179 4.82 2.54 15.90
CA ALA A 179 5.43 2.89 17.18
C ALA A 179 6.33 1.72 17.64
N ASP A 180 7.38 2.01 18.41
CA ASP A 180 8.30 1.00 18.96
C ASP A 180 8.90 0.06 17.90
N ASN A 181 9.13 0.58 16.68
CA ASN A 181 9.57 -0.15 15.47
C ASN A 181 8.58 -1.17 14.87
N TRP A 182 7.30 -1.17 15.24
CA TRP A 182 6.30 -2.03 14.58
C TRP A 182 4.95 -1.34 14.34
N GLN A 183 4.17 -1.92 13.44
CA GLN A 183 2.78 -1.62 13.18
C GLN A 183 1.98 -2.93 13.07
N LEU A 184 0.70 -2.88 13.40
CA LEU A 184 -0.21 -4.03 13.35
C LEU A 184 -1.60 -3.55 12.97
N ASP A 185 -2.17 -4.18 11.96
CA ASP A 185 -3.54 -3.97 11.51
C ASP A 185 -4.32 -5.27 11.64
N LEU A 186 -5.52 -5.22 12.22
CA LEU A 186 -6.43 -6.36 12.43
C LEU A 186 -7.85 -5.92 12.05
N GLY A 187 -8.40 -6.51 11.00
CA GLY A 187 -9.74 -6.25 10.50
C GLY A 187 -10.67 -7.44 10.65
N PHE A 188 -11.95 -7.14 10.86
CA PHE A 188 -13.06 -8.06 10.60
C PHE A 188 -14.01 -7.35 9.62
N PHE A 189 -14.27 -8.01 8.50
CA PHE A 189 -15.09 -7.52 7.41
C PHE A 189 -16.32 -8.40 7.28
N LYS A 190 -17.48 -7.78 7.08
CA LYS A 190 -18.74 -8.52 7.10
C LYS A 190 -19.06 -9.12 5.74
N ASN A 191 -18.74 -8.36 4.69
CA ASN A 191 -19.02 -8.60 3.28
C ASN A 191 -18.26 -7.58 2.41
N ASP A 192 -18.30 -7.81 1.09
CA ASP A 192 -17.80 -6.92 0.03
C ASP A 192 -18.32 -5.47 0.15
N GLU A 193 -17.69 -4.52 -0.56
CA GLU A 193 -18.03 -3.09 -0.40
C GLU A 193 -19.43 -2.68 -0.91
N LEU A 194 -20.11 -3.55 -1.68
CA LEU A 194 -21.47 -3.36 -2.22
C LEU A 194 -22.58 -4.08 -1.43
N GLY A 195 -22.24 -5.04 -0.56
CA GLY A 195 -23.18 -5.77 0.29
C GLY A 195 -23.18 -7.29 0.16
N GLY A 196 -22.28 -7.87 -0.63
CA GLY A 196 -22.27 -9.29 -0.99
C GLY A 196 -23.19 -9.60 -2.18
N VAL A 197 -23.78 -10.80 -2.19
CA VAL A 197 -24.66 -11.26 -3.29
C VAL A 197 -25.99 -10.52 -3.32
N ASP A 198 -26.57 -10.20 -2.15
CA ASP A 198 -27.85 -9.50 -2.00
C ASP A 198 -27.72 -7.99 -1.78
N GLY A 199 -26.55 -7.42 -2.10
CA GLY A 199 -26.31 -5.97 -2.10
C GLY A 199 -27.30 -5.24 -3.03
N TYR A 200 -27.89 -4.14 -2.54
CA TYR A 200 -28.90 -3.37 -3.28
C TYR A 200 -28.23 -2.40 -4.27
N VAL A 201 -27.69 -2.95 -5.35
CA VAL A 201 -26.94 -2.26 -6.41
C VAL A 201 -27.49 -2.60 -7.80
N GLU A 202 -27.24 -1.76 -8.80
CA GLU A 202 -27.66 -2.02 -10.19
C GLU A 202 -26.76 -3.03 -10.91
N SER A 203 -25.50 -3.14 -10.47
CA SER A 203 -24.45 -4.02 -11.00
C SER A 203 -23.48 -4.39 -9.87
N ARG A 204 -22.94 -5.62 -9.88
CA ARG A 204 -21.92 -6.06 -8.91
C ARG A 204 -20.48 -5.85 -9.38
N SER A 205 -20.25 -5.34 -10.59
CA SER A 205 -18.93 -4.92 -11.08
C SER A 205 -18.69 -3.40 -11.03
N ASP A 206 -19.72 -2.60 -10.70
CA ASP A 206 -19.67 -1.13 -10.59
C ASP A 206 -18.96 -0.64 -9.31
N ARG A 207 -17.72 -1.14 -9.10
CA ARG A 207 -16.97 -1.04 -7.85
C ARG A 207 -15.52 -0.63 -8.06
N TYR A 208 -14.83 -0.24 -6.97
CA TYR A 208 -13.42 0.16 -7.03
C TYR A 208 -12.47 -0.98 -6.67
N SER A 209 -12.87 -1.81 -5.71
CA SER A 209 -12.17 -3.03 -5.36
C SER A 209 -12.25 -4.07 -6.49
N TYR A 210 -11.41 -5.10 -6.39
CA TYR A 210 -11.54 -6.31 -7.20
C TYR A 210 -12.06 -7.42 -6.28
N ASP A 211 -13.36 -7.66 -6.34
CA ASP A 211 -14.06 -8.60 -5.45
C ASP A 211 -14.54 -9.84 -6.19
N ILE A 212 -14.73 -10.93 -5.45
CA ILE A 212 -15.44 -12.10 -5.94
C ILE A 212 -16.91 -11.78 -6.17
N VAL A 213 -17.35 -12.04 -7.40
CA VAL A 213 -18.76 -11.93 -7.80
C VAL A 213 -19.41 -13.28 -8.10
N GLY A 214 -18.63 -14.35 -8.32
CA GLY A 214 -19.17 -15.69 -8.57
C GLY A 214 -18.15 -16.80 -8.71
N ALA A 215 -18.63 -18.04 -8.73
CA ALA A 215 -17.88 -19.16 -9.28
C ALA A 215 -17.96 -19.12 -10.81
N ARG A 216 -16.87 -19.46 -11.51
CA ARG A 216 -16.80 -19.46 -12.98
C ARG A 216 -16.53 -20.88 -13.52
N PRO A 217 -17.56 -21.66 -13.88
CA PRO A 217 -17.36 -22.92 -14.58
C PRO A 217 -16.58 -22.72 -15.89
N GLN A 218 -15.65 -23.62 -16.21
CA GLN A 218 -14.81 -23.59 -17.42
C GLN A 218 -15.57 -23.50 -18.77
N ALA A 219 -16.89 -23.74 -18.77
CA ALA A 219 -17.75 -23.62 -19.96
C ALA A 219 -18.42 -22.23 -20.13
N GLU A 220 -18.23 -21.33 -19.15
CA GLU A 220 -18.76 -19.96 -19.14
C GLU A 220 -17.72 -18.98 -19.71
N GLY A 221 -18.17 -17.87 -20.31
CA GLY A 221 -17.25 -16.89 -20.88
C GLY A 221 -16.41 -16.19 -19.82
N ILE A 222 -15.13 -15.99 -20.12
CA ILE A 222 -14.12 -15.49 -19.17
C ILE A 222 -14.42 -14.06 -18.65
N TYR A 223 -15.26 -13.30 -19.36
CA TYR A 223 -15.72 -11.95 -19.03
C TYR A 223 -17.26 -11.85 -18.86
N ASP A 224 -17.98 -12.98 -18.81
CA ASP A 224 -19.45 -12.98 -18.72
C ASP A 224 -19.93 -12.53 -17.33
N ASP A 225 -21.23 -12.22 -17.19
CA ASP A 225 -21.87 -12.06 -15.87
C ASP A 225 -21.99 -13.45 -15.20
N PRO A 226 -21.52 -13.64 -13.95
CA PRO A 226 -21.39 -14.96 -13.34
C PRO A 226 -22.73 -15.66 -13.10
N THR A 227 -22.94 -16.84 -13.70
CA THR A 227 -24.19 -17.60 -13.51
C THR A 227 -24.36 -18.21 -12.12
N GLN A 228 -23.27 -18.28 -11.34
CA GLN A 228 -23.24 -18.80 -9.97
C GLN A 228 -22.71 -17.72 -9.00
N PRO A 229 -23.57 -16.80 -8.53
CA PRO A 229 -23.13 -15.65 -7.76
C PRO A 229 -22.57 -16.04 -6.39
N LEU A 230 -21.48 -15.38 -6.01
CA LEU A 230 -20.79 -15.50 -4.73
C LEU A 230 -20.38 -14.10 -4.25
N GLY A 231 -20.19 -13.97 -2.94
CA GLY A 231 -19.60 -12.78 -2.32
C GLY A 231 -18.91 -13.15 -1.03
N GLU A 232 -17.92 -12.33 -0.67
CA GLU A 232 -17.08 -12.50 0.51
C GLU A 232 -17.90 -12.28 1.80
N TYR A 233 -17.57 -13.01 2.88
CA TYR A 233 -18.39 -13.06 4.08
C TYR A 233 -17.56 -13.37 5.34
N ASN A 234 -17.76 -12.62 6.42
CA ASN A 234 -17.08 -12.80 7.73
C ASN A 234 -15.53 -12.78 7.72
N THR A 235 -14.89 -12.12 6.75
CA THR A 235 -13.44 -12.18 6.56
C THR A 235 -12.66 -11.56 7.72
N PHE A 236 -11.75 -12.34 8.30
CA PHE A 236 -10.73 -11.87 9.22
C PHE A 236 -9.43 -11.62 8.45
N SER A 237 -8.85 -10.42 8.59
CA SER A 237 -7.62 -10.04 7.88
C SER A 237 -6.64 -9.36 8.84
N GLY A 238 -5.36 -9.70 8.73
CA GLY A 238 -4.33 -9.27 9.67
C GLY A 238 -2.98 -9.02 9.00
N ARG A 239 -2.31 -7.94 9.40
CA ARG A 239 -1.03 -7.51 8.83
C ARG A 239 -0.10 -6.94 9.89
N TYR A 240 1.11 -7.46 9.96
CA TYR A 240 2.15 -7.01 10.87
C TYR A 240 3.39 -6.55 10.09
N GLY A 241 3.92 -5.37 10.45
CA GLY A 241 5.13 -4.82 9.83
C GLY A 241 6.14 -4.36 10.88
N TYR A 242 7.39 -4.83 10.77
CA TYR A 242 8.52 -4.41 11.60
C TYR A 242 9.48 -3.50 10.80
N HIS A 243 9.79 -2.34 11.38
CA HIS A 243 10.48 -1.22 10.75
C HIS A 243 11.86 -1.00 11.37
N PHE A 244 12.93 -1.26 10.62
CA PHE A 244 14.29 -0.98 11.08
C PHE A 244 14.94 0.19 10.34
N LYS A 245 15.65 1.02 11.10
CA LYS A 245 16.43 2.16 10.61
C LYS A 245 17.86 1.70 10.32
N HIS A 246 18.37 2.04 9.14
CA HIS A 246 19.73 1.71 8.70
C HIS A 246 20.38 2.97 8.10
N LYS A 247 21.69 2.93 7.85
CA LYS A 247 22.47 4.09 7.36
C LYS A 247 21.91 4.72 6.06
N GLY A 248 21.15 3.95 5.27
CA GLY A 248 20.52 4.41 4.03
C GLY A 248 19.09 4.93 4.17
N GLY A 249 18.40 4.69 5.30
CA GLY A 249 16.98 5.02 5.47
C GLY A 249 16.23 4.04 6.36
N THR A 250 15.11 3.51 5.85
CA THR A 250 14.19 2.63 6.58
C THR A 250 13.70 1.47 5.71
N THR A 251 13.68 0.27 6.28
CA THR A 251 13.04 -0.91 5.69
C THR A 251 11.94 -1.42 6.62
N GLU A 252 10.76 -1.65 6.05
CA GLU A 252 9.74 -2.53 6.60
C GLU A 252 9.95 -3.95 6.09
N LEU A 253 9.89 -4.93 6.99
CA LEU A 253 9.58 -6.33 6.68
C LEU A 253 8.25 -6.65 7.35
N GLY A 254 7.36 -7.36 6.66
CA GLY A 254 6.09 -7.74 7.24
C GLY A 254 5.45 -8.97 6.63
N VAL A 255 4.33 -9.34 7.23
CA VAL A 255 3.50 -10.47 6.84
C VAL A 255 2.04 -10.04 6.90
N SER A 256 1.23 -10.56 5.98
CA SER A 256 -0.22 -10.46 6.03
C SER A 256 -0.87 -11.81 5.77
N GLY A 257 -2.10 -11.96 6.26
CA GLY A 257 -2.97 -13.07 5.92
C GLY A 257 -4.43 -12.73 6.15
N LEU A 258 -5.31 -13.36 5.38
CA LEU A 258 -6.76 -13.28 5.53
C LEU A 258 -7.38 -14.67 5.44
N ILE A 259 -8.55 -14.83 6.05
CA ILE A 259 -9.41 -16.01 5.96
C ILE A 259 -10.88 -15.59 6.08
N GLY A 260 -11.77 -16.13 5.25
CA GLY A 260 -13.19 -15.81 5.26
C GLY A 260 -14.09 -16.91 4.68
N ASP A 261 -15.39 -16.72 4.82
CA ASP A 261 -16.41 -17.56 4.18
C ASP A 261 -16.78 -16.97 2.80
N LEU A 262 -17.31 -17.80 1.90
CA LEU A 262 -17.99 -17.37 0.67
C LEU A 262 -19.47 -17.72 0.74
N HIS A 263 -20.35 -16.80 0.37
CA HIS A 263 -21.81 -16.96 0.48
C HIS A 263 -22.49 -16.80 -0.88
N ASN A 264 -23.44 -17.68 -1.23
CA ASN A 264 -24.18 -17.65 -2.50
C ASN A 264 -25.52 -16.87 -2.45
N GLY A 265 -25.70 -16.05 -1.40
CA GLY A 265 -26.96 -15.37 -1.08
C GLY A 265 -28.00 -16.22 -0.33
N ILE A 266 -27.81 -17.55 -0.25
CA ILE A 266 -28.71 -18.48 0.46
C ILE A 266 -27.97 -19.17 1.62
N GLU A 267 -26.75 -19.65 1.38
CA GLU A 267 -25.90 -20.37 2.34
C GLU A 267 -24.40 -20.18 2.07
N LYS A 268 -23.55 -20.64 3.00
CA LYS A 268 -22.09 -20.73 2.79
C LYS A 268 -21.81 -21.75 1.69
N ALA A 269 -21.11 -21.32 0.64
CA ALA A 269 -20.82 -22.10 -0.56
C ALA A 269 -19.34 -22.52 -0.68
N GLY A 270 -18.45 -21.90 0.10
CA GLY A 270 -17.02 -22.19 0.15
C GLY A 270 -16.32 -21.38 1.24
N GLU A 271 -15.01 -21.48 1.34
CA GLU A 271 -14.15 -20.62 2.17
C GLU A 271 -12.90 -20.22 1.42
N TYR A 272 -12.19 -19.20 1.91
CA TYR A 272 -11.00 -18.68 1.24
C TYR A 272 -9.96 -18.17 2.20
N GLN A 273 -8.71 -18.20 1.74
CA GLN A 273 -7.55 -17.70 2.45
C GLN A 273 -6.53 -17.09 1.49
N ALA A 274 -5.75 -16.13 1.99
CA ALA A 274 -4.55 -15.66 1.30
C ALA A 274 -3.48 -15.29 2.33
N TRP A 275 -2.21 -15.42 1.96
CA TRP A 275 -1.08 -15.00 2.78
C TRP A 275 -0.03 -14.29 1.94
N ALA A 276 0.77 -13.42 2.56
CA ALA A 276 1.93 -12.82 1.92
C ALA A 276 3.06 -12.46 2.89
N VAL A 277 4.30 -12.61 2.44
CA VAL A 277 5.48 -11.95 2.99
C VAL A 277 5.83 -10.74 2.14
N HIS A 278 6.17 -9.61 2.76
CA HIS A 278 6.40 -8.35 2.03
C HIS A 278 7.52 -7.48 2.63
N LEU A 279 8.13 -6.65 1.79
CA LEU A 279 9.26 -5.77 2.10
C LEU A 279 9.08 -4.43 1.39
N ASN A 280 9.26 -3.31 2.12
CA ASN A 280 9.30 -1.96 1.54
C ASN A 280 10.52 -1.21 2.10
N ALA A 281 11.53 -0.96 1.25
CA ALA A 281 12.82 -0.41 1.63
C ALA A 281 13.11 0.94 0.96
N ASN A 282 13.40 1.96 1.77
CA ASN A 282 13.77 3.30 1.32
C ASN A 282 15.26 3.52 1.56
N ILE A 283 16.03 3.59 0.46
CA ILE A 283 17.51 3.61 0.45
C ILE A 283 18.00 4.88 -0.26
N GLY A 284 18.09 5.97 0.50
CA GLY A 284 18.56 7.29 0.06
C GLY A 284 17.59 7.99 -0.91
N LYS A 285 17.64 7.61 -2.19
CA LYS A 285 16.69 8.03 -3.23
C LYS A 285 15.87 6.88 -3.79
N TRP A 286 16.31 5.65 -3.58
CA TRP A 286 15.65 4.46 -4.09
C TRP A 286 14.51 4.06 -3.16
N ASN A 287 13.39 3.63 -3.73
CA ASN A 287 12.47 2.70 -3.09
C ASN A 287 12.64 1.33 -3.75
N VAL A 288 12.53 0.27 -2.96
CA VAL A 288 12.46 -1.12 -3.43
C VAL A 288 11.32 -1.81 -2.69
N GLN A 289 10.45 -2.49 -3.42
CA GLN A 289 9.40 -3.34 -2.85
C GLN A 289 9.57 -4.78 -3.34
N LEU A 290 9.20 -5.72 -2.47
CA LEU A 290 9.01 -7.13 -2.79
C LEU A 290 7.74 -7.59 -2.07
N GLN A 291 6.97 -8.47 -2.69
CA GLN A 291 5.94 -9.25 -2.03
C GLN A 291 5.78 -10.59 -2.74
N HIS A 292 5.54 -11.64 -1.95
CA HIS A 292 5.35 -13.02 -2.40
C HIS A 292 4.32 -13.69 -1.50
N GLY A 293 3.47 -14.54 -2.05
CA GLY A 293 2.41 -15.21 -1.32
C GLY A 293 1.49 -16.01 -2.23
N GLU A 294 0.41 -16.53 -1.66
CA GLU A 294 -0.57 -17.39 -2.33
C GLU A 294 -1.99 -16.95 -1.95
N TYR A 295 -2.97 -17.34 -2.77
CA TYR A 295 -4.39 -17.34 -2.43
C TYR A 295 -5.03 -18.66 -2.83
N ASP A 296 -6.10 -19.02 -2.12
CA ASP A 296 -6.78 -20.31 -2.19
C ASP A 296 -8.28 -20.13 -1.88
N TYR A 297 -9.13 -20.60 -2.80
CA TYR A 297 -10.59 -20.53 -2.79
C TYR A 297 -11.18 -21.96 -2.78
N ASP A 298 -11.39 -22.55 -1.60
CA ASP A 298 -12.02 -23.89 -1.46
C ASP A 298 -13.51 -23.82 -1.77
N ILE A 299 -13.84 -24.17 -3.01
CA ILE A 299 -15.19 -24.25 -3.55
C ILE A 299 -15.34 -25.57 -4.30
N ALA A 300 -16.28 -26.41 -3.87
CA ALA A 300 -16.39 -27.80 -4.29
C ALA A 300 -16.60 -27.97 -5.81
N GLY A 301 -15.52 -28.32 -6.52
CA GLY A 301 -15.53 -28.60 -7.96
C GLY A 301 -15.41 -27.37 -8.87
N ILE A 302 -14.96 -26.23 -8.33
CA ILE A 302 -14.69 -24.99 -9.07
C ILE A 302 -13.19 -24.72 -9.06
N ASP A 303 -12.59 -24.54 -10.23
CA ASP A 303 -11.16 -24.27 -10.43
C ASP A 303 -10.87 -22.80 -10.82
N ARG A 304 -11.90 -22.02 -11.14
CA ARG A 304 -11.84 -20.62 -11.59
C ARG A 304 -12.97 -19.78 -10.95
N ILE A 305 -12.64 -18.55 -10.57
CA ILE A 305 -13.51 -17.61 -9.86
C ILE A 305 -13.78 -16.40 -10.77
N ALA A 306 -15.01 -15.86 -10.73
CA ALA A 306 -15.37 -14.61 -11.39
C ALA A 306 -15.15 -13.43 -10.43
N VAL A 307 -14.42 -12.41 -10.89
CA VAL A 307 -14.17 -11.17 -10.13
C VAL A 307 -14.72 -9.95 -10.87
N GLY A 308 -15.13 -8.91 -10.13
CA GLY A 308 -15.74 -7.71 -10.70
C GLY A 308 -15.07 -6.43 -10.21
N ALA A 309 -14.82 -5.49 -11.13
CA ALA A 309 -14.32 -4.14 -10.86
C ALA A 309 -14.54 -3.24 -12.09
N TYR A 310 -14.67 -1.91 -11.92
CA TYR A 310 -14.73 -0.97 -13.05
C TYR A 310 -15.80 -1.27 -14.12
N ALA A 311 -17.00 -1.71 -13.71
CA ALA A 311 -18.08 -2.17 -14.57
C ALA A 311 -17.68 -3.31 -15.54
N PHE A 312 -16.65 -4.07 -15.17
CA PHE A 312 -16.06 -5.16 -15.94
C PHE A 312 -15.96 -6.42 -15.06
N TYR A 313 -16.17 -7.58 -15.69
CA TYR A 313 -15.94 -8.88 -15.07
C TYR A 313 -14.68 -9.49 -15.66
N ASP A 314 -13.84 -10.07 -14.81
CA ASP A 314 -12.74 -10.94 -15.20
C ASP A 314 -12.90 -12.33 -14.59
N SER A 315 -11.96 -13.23 -14.86
CA SER A 315 -11.82 -14.49 -14.16
C SER A 315 -10.40 -14.71 -13.66
N ILE A 316 -10.28 -15.31 -12.48
CA ILE A 316 -9.03 -15.68 -11.80
C ILE A 316 -9.03 -17.19 -11.53
N ALA A 317 -7.89 -17.81 -11.27
CA ALA A 317 -7.86 -19.19 -10.77
C ALA A 317 -8.43 -19.28 -9.34
N ALA A 318 -8.81 -20.48 -8.87
CA ALA A 318 -9.19 -20.71 -7.48
C ALA A 318 -7.97 -20.78 -6.53
N GLU A 319 -6.85 -21.31 -6.99
CA GLU A 319 -5.56 -21.30 -6.29
C GLU A 319 -4.50 -20.68 -7.21
N ALA A 320 -3.65 -19.79 -6.71
CA ALA A 320 -2.45 -19.35 -7.42
C ALA A 320 -1.37 -18.74 -6.51
N THR A 321 -0.12 -18.82 -6.97
CA THR A 321 1.01 -18.11 -6.37
C THR A 321 1.17 -16.73 -7.01
N MET A 322 1.42 -15.70 -6.19
CA MET A 322 1.67 -14.32 -6.61
C MET A 322 3.07 -13.84 -6.18
N SER A 323 3.75 -13.09 -7.04
CA SER A 323 5.03 -12.44 -6.72
C SER A 323 5.16 -11.08 -7.40
N ASN A 324 5.84 -10.13 -6.75
CA ASN A 324 6.23 -8.86 -7.36
C ASN A 324 7.62 -8.38 -6.89
N PHE A 325 8.24 -7.56 -7.74
CA PHE A 325 9.45 -6.80 -7.45
C PHE A 325 9.35 -5.41 -8.10
N ASN A 326 9.45 -4.37 -7.29
CA ASN A 326 9.34 -2.99 -7.73
C ASN A 326 10.60 -2.21 -7.34
N VAL A 327 11.05 -1.32 -8.21
CA VAL A 327 12.16 -0.41 -7.93
C VAL A 327 11.88 0.99 -8.48
N ALA A 328 12.04 2.00 -7.63
CA ALA A 328 11.85 3.41 -8.00
C ALA A 328 12.99 4.30 -7.56
N TYR A 329 13.26 5.39 -8.31
CA TYR A 329 14.31 6.37 -8.03
C TYR A 329 13.76 7.80 -8.03
N ASN A 330 13.88 8.46 -6.88
CA ASN A 330 13.34 9.80 -6.63
C ASN A 330 14.34 10.90 -7.02
N MET A 331 13.99 11.72 -8.01
CA MET A 331 14.81 12.82 -8.52
C MET A 331 14.12 14.17 -8.40
N LYS A 332 14.64 15.06 -7.55
CA LYS A 332 14.26 16.47 -7.53
C LYS A 332 14.82 17.18 -8.78
N VAL A 333 13.99 17.95 -9.45
CA VAL A 333 14.30 18.65 -10.71
C VAL A 333 13.88 20.13 -10.67
N LYS A 334 14.18 20.87 -11.73
CA LYS A 334 13.75 22.27 -11.93
C LYS A 334 13.34 22.47 -13.40
N LEU A 335 12.38 21.68 -13.87
CA LEU A 335 11.96 21.64 -15.28
C LEU A 335 10.65 22.42 -15.45
N GLY A 336 10.78 23.75 -15.52
CA GLY A 336 9.62 24.65 -15.52
C GLY A 336 8.81 24.47 -14.23
N PRO A 337 7.52 24.09 -14.31
CA PRO A 337 6.70 23.83 -13.12
C PRO A 337 7.00 22.47 -12.45
N ILE A 338 7.64 21.52 -13.15
CA ILE A 338 7.94 20.19 -12.62
C ILE A 338 9.11 20.26 -11.64
N ASN A 339 8.88 19.76 -10.43
CA ASN A 339 9.80 19.88 -9.29
C ASN A 339 10.33 18.53 -8.76
N ALA A 340 9.65 17.42 -9.06
CA ALA A 340 10.17 16.08 -8.87
C ALA A 340 9.72 15.13 -9.99
N LEU A 341 10.57 14.15 -10.26
CA LEU A 341 10.32 12.97 -11.07
C LEU A 341 10.60 11.74 -10.20
N GLN A 342 9.77 10.71 -10.30
CA GLN A 342 10.07 9.39 -9.76
C GLN A 342 10.02 8.40 -10.92
N PHE A 343 11.18 7.89 -11.31
CA PHE A 343 11.29 6.82 -12.32
C PHE A 343 11.06 5.48 -11.64
N TYR A 344 10.39 4.54 -12.28
CA TYR A 344 10.14 3.21 -11.71
C TYR A 344 10.12 2.11 -12.76
N ASN A 345 10.37 0.91 -12.27
CA ASN A 345 10.01 -0.34 -12.93
C ASN A 345 9.32 -1.21 -11.88
N ASP A 346 8.04 -1.52 -12.14
CA ASP A 346 7.20 -2.39 -11.32
C ASP A 346 6.96 -3.69 -12.10
N PHE A 347 7.19 -4.84 -11.48
CA PHE A 347 6.97 -6.16 -12.08
C PHE A 347 6.11 -7.04 -11.16
N GLY A 348 5.01 -7.57 -11.69
CA GLY A 348 4.15 -8.54 -11.02
C GLY A 348 3.90 -9.78 -11.88
N ILE A 349 3.73 -10.92 -11.22
CA ILE A 349 3.40 -12.22 -11.84
C ILE A 349 2.45 -13.04 -10.95
N ILE A 350 1.51 -13.75 -11.58
CA ILE A 350 0.65 -14.78 -10.99
C ILE A 350 0.82 -16.06 -11.81
N TYR A 351 1.19 -17.14 -11.12
CA TYR A 351 1.65 -18.42 -11.68
C TYR A 351 1.23 -19.58 -10.77
N ASP A 352 1.54 -20.83 -11.16
CA ASP A 352 1.12 -22.06 -10.46
C ASP A 352 -0.40 -22.06 -10.16
N LYS A 353 -1.21 -21.90 -11.22
CA LYS A 353 -2.67 -21.69 -11.17
C LYS A 353 -3.48 -23.00 -11.20
N SER A 354 -4.51 -23.13 -10.35
CA SER A 354 -5.41 -24.30 -10.31
C SER A 354 -6.14 -24.58 -11.62
N ASP A 355 -6.53 -23.55 -12.36
CA ASP A 355 -7.32 -23.65 -13.59
C ASP A 355 -6.50 -24.03 -14.83
N ASN A 356 -5.18 -24.25 -14.64
CA ASN A 356 -4.20 -24.60 -15.67
C ASN A 356 -4.00 -23.54 -16.78
N SER A 357 -4.46 -22.29 -16.59
CA SER A 357 -4.18 -21.19 -17.53
C SER A 357 -2.70 -20.76 -17.49
N ASN A 358 -2.17 -20.30 -18.62
CA ASN A 358 -0.82 -19.71 -18.71
C ASN A 358 -0.60 -18.58 -17.69
N ASP A 359 0.65 -18.45 -17.19
CA ASP A 359 1.08 -17.36 -16.31
C ASP A 359 0.61 -15.97 -16.77
N THR A 360 0.20 -15.16 -15.78
CA THR A 360 -0.10 -13.74 -15.96
C THR A 360 1.06 -12.92 -15.44
N TRP A 361 1.54 -11.94 -16.21
CA TRP A 361 2.53 -10.99 -15.71
C TRP A 361 2.36 -9.60 -16.31
N MET A 362 2.79 -8.58 -15.56
CA MET A 362 2.84 -7.19 -15.99
C MET A 362 4.17 -6.57 -15.59
N ASN A 363 4.86 -5.96 -16.57
CA ASN A 363 5.99 -5.08 -16.37
C ASN A 363 5.58 -3.65 -16.75
N VAL A 364 5.51 -2.75 -15.78
CA VAL A 364 5.38 -1.31 -16.06
C VAL A 364 6.74 -0.63 -15.89
N THR A 365 7.20 0.06 -16.93
CA THR A 365 8.37 0.96 -16.85
C THR A 365 7.90 2.38 -17.11
N GLY A 366 8.14 3.29 -16.17
CA GLY A 366 7.53 4.62 -16.25
C GLY A 366 8.21 5.71 -15.43
N VAL A 367 7.57 6.87 -15.44
CA VAL A 367 7.94 8.04 -14.63
C VAL A 367 6.71 8.82 -14.19
N SER A 368 6.61 9.07 -12.90
CA SER A 368 5.61 9.98 -12.33
C SER A 368 6.22 11.35 -12.06
N MET A 369 5.39 12.40 -12.17
CA MET A 369 5.82 13.79 -12.26
C MET A 369 4.96 14.68 -11.37
N SER A 370 5.57 15.51 -10.51
CA SER A 370 4.85 16.46 -9.66
C SER A 370 5.13 17.93 -10.00
N ALA A 371 4.06 18.72 -10.13
CA ALA A 371 4.08 20.14 -10.48
C ALA A 371 3.03 20.93 -9.69
N GLY A 372 3.22 21.03 -8.37
CA GLY A 372 2.31 21.75 -7.47
C GLY A 372 1.01 20.96 -7.26
N ALA A 373 -0.09 21.47 -7.80
CA ALA A 373 -1.40 20.80 -7.81
C ALA A 373 -1.51 19.69 -8.88
N PHE A 374 -0.58 19.62 -9.82
CA PHE A 374 -0.56 18.60 -10.87
C PHE A 374 0.28 17.39 -10.47
N PHE A 375 -0.23 16.19 -10.74
CA PHE A 375 0.51 14.94 -10.70
C PHE A 375 0.15 14.07 -11.91
N SER A 376 1.18 13.53 -12.58
CA SER A 376 1.05 12.75 -13.82
C SER A 376 1.83 11.45 -13.75
N TYR A 377 1.40 10.46 -14.53
CA TYR A 377 2.13 9.21 -14.80
C TYR A 377 2.38 9.09 -16.30
N LEU A 378 3.58 8.67 -16.69
CA LEU A 378 3.90 8.21 -18.05
C LEU A 378 4.42 6.78 -17.94
N ASP A 379 3.62 5.84 -18.43
CA ASP A 379 3.83 4.40 -18.28
C ASP A 379 3.98 3.72 -19.64
N PHE A 380 4.95 2.82 -19.74
CA PHE A 380 5.04 1.84 -20.82
C PHE A 380 4.92 0.43 -20.23
N VAL A 381 3.74 -0.16 -20.45
CA VAL A 381 3.38 -1.50 -19.97
C VAL A 381 3.73 -2.54 -21.03
N ASN A 382 4.30 -3.66 -20.61
CA ASN A 382 4.31 -4.92 -21.35
C ASN A 382 3.69 -6.00 -20.44
N ALA A 383 2.83 -6.87 -20.98
CA ALA A 383 2.13 -7.87 -20.17
C ALA A 383 1.73 -9.12 -20.97
N LYS A 384 1.45 -10.22 -20.27
CA LYS A 384 0.79 -11.43 -20.78
C LYS A 384 -0.40 -11.73 -19.86
N ASN A 385 -1.56 -12.08 -20.43
CA ASN A 385 -2.77 -12.48 -19.68
C ASN A 385 -3.16 -11.48 -18.56
N GLN A 386 -3.25 -10.18 -18.88
CA GLN A 386 -3.40 -9.10 -17.88
C GLN A 386 -4.59 -8.18 -18.22
N PRO A 387 -5.56 -8.00 -17.29
CA PRO A 387 -6.66 -7.04 -17.42
C PRO A 387 -6.21 -5.62 -17.72
N PHE A 388 -7.02 -4.91 -18.52
CA PHE A 388 -6.74 -3.57 -19.07
C PHE A 388 -5.44 -3.46 -19.90
N VAL A 389 -4.81 -4.59 -20.22
CA VAL A 389 -3.66 -4.74 -21.14
C VAL A 389 -3.89 -5.91 -22.11
N GLY A 390 -5.13 -6.16 -22.51
CA GLY A 390 -5.48 -7.11 -23.57
C GLY A 390 -5.54 -8.59 -23.17
N GLY A 391 -5.78 -8.90 -21.90
CA GLY A 391 -6.04 -10.27 -21.43
C GLY A 391 -6.85 -10.34 -20.13
N SER A 392 -6.93 -11.55 -19.58
CA SER A 392 -7.63 -11.93 -18.34
C SER A 392 -6.63 -12.60 -17.39
N ILE A 393 -6.81 -12.52 -16.06
CA ILE A 393 -5.96 -13.28 -15.12
C ILE A 393 -6.04 -14.79 -15.37
N ALA A 394 -7.18 -15.33 -15.80
CA ALA A 394 -7.35 -16.72 -16.22
C ALA A 394 -7.12 -16.94 -17.74
N GLY A 395 -6.51 -15.96 -18.41
CA GLY A 395 -6.29 -15.99 -19.86
C GLY A 395 -5.20 -16.96 -20.30
N ASP A 396 -5.35 -17.53 -21.49
CA ASP A 396 -4.43 -18.52 -22.06
C ASP A 396 -3.81 -18.06 -23.40
N SER A 397 -3.56 -16.76 -23.56
CA SER A 397 -2.87 -16.23 -24.74
C SER A 397 -1.37 -16.53 -24.69
N ASP A 398 -0.70 -16.57 -25.84
CA ASP A 398 0.77 -16.54 -25.92
C ASP A 398 1.35 -15.15 -26.29
N ASP A 399 0.49 -14.20 -26.69
CA ASP A 399 0.93 -12.88 -27.13
C ASP A 399 1.33 -11.96 -25.96
N THR A 400 2.48 -11.30 -26.09
CA THR A 400 2.88 -10.21 -25.19
C THR A 400 2.28 -8.89 -25.67
N GLN A 401 1.31 -8.40 -24.91
CA GLN A 401 0.63 -7.13 -25.15
C GLN A 401 1.39 -5.94 -24.54
N ARG A 402 1.07 -4.74 -25.03
CA ARG A 402 1.72 -3.46 -24.74
C ARG A 402 0.68 -2.36 -24.61
N ARG A 403 0.93 -1.42 -23.69
CA ARG A 403 0.17 -0.19 -23.54
C ARG A 403 1.10 0.97 -23.20
N PHE A 404 1.09 2.00 -24.03
CA PHE A 404 1.55 3.33 -23.63
C PHE A 404 0.38 4.05 -22.94
N ASN A 405 0.64 4.64 -21.78
CA ASN A 405 -0.38 5.30 -20.96
C ASN A 405 0.18 6.60 -20.41
N LEU A 406 -0.55 7.70 -20.56
CA LEU A 406 -0.14 9.02 -20.09
C LEU A 406 -1.30 9.68 -19.34
N ASN A 407 -1.21 9.64 -18.02
CA ASN A 407 -2.24 10.16 -17.12
C ASN A 407 -1.91 11.59 -16.66
N PHE A 408 -2.91 12.47 -16.69
CA PHE A 408 -2.83 13.86 -16.24
C PHE A 408 -3.86 14.11 -15.14
N GLY A 409 -3.40 14.29 -13.90
CA GLY A 409 -4.27 14.64 -12.78
C GLY A 409 -4.02 16.06 -12.25
N TYR A 410 -5.11 16.79 -12.00
CA TYR A 410 -5.12 18.01 -11.18
C TYR A 410 -5.83 17.73 -9.86
N TYR A 411 -5.20 18.09 -8.74
CA TYR A 411 -5.61 17.75 -7.38
C TYR A 411 -5.78 19.02 -6.55
N PHE A 412 -6.84 19.09 -5.75
CA PHE A 412 -7.25 20.27 -4.97
C PHE A 412 -7.68 19.91 -3.55
#